data_AF-A0A7V5P4N9-F1
#
_entry.id   AF-A0A7V5P4N9-F1
#
_cell.length_a   1.000
_cell.length_b   1.000
_cell.length_c   1.000
_cell.angle_alpha   90.00
_cell.angle_beta   90.00
_cell.angle_gamma   90.00
#
_symmetry.space_group_name_H-M   'P 1'
#
loop_
_entity.id
_entity.type
_entity.pdbx_description
1 polymer ?
#
loop_
_entity_poly.entity_id
_entity_poly.type
_entity_poly.pdbx_seq_one_letter_code
_entity_poly.pdbx_strand_id
1 'polypeptide(L)'
;MMPVSFEGRITIRIAGSLTEYERMQPEGSSAPTWSQGIAYPKKRLLILRGSDITSVDDIMKTLRHELAHIFLHNYSSKEIPRWFSEGFSMYFEERGGLTRGFKLMRQAFSNSYIDLDKLEDDFPEDPIDVQNAYLTSSEFFAYLLSVIKEEGLYKVFEYVKEGLDFKFAIYRVSGKSITELEKGFHKSVRFKYAWLPVITSSSTLWILLTTLFIYVFIVKKRRTSDRLKIMQLEEEEELMQRFKKKSEDRGQYLN
;
A
#
# COMPACT_ATOMS: atom_id res chain seq x y z
N MET A 1 -19.28 -8.46 16.32
CA MET A 1 -19.62 -7.06 15.99
C MET A 1 -19.57 -6.27 17.29
N MET A 2 -18.69 -5.27 17.41
CA MET A 2 -18.59 -4.44 18.63
C MET A 2 -19.92 -3.71 18.85
N PRO A 3 -20.62 -3.86 19.99
CA PRO A 3 -21.78 -3.05 20.30
C PRO A 3 -21.31 -1.64 20.64
N VAL A 4 -21.28 -0.77 19.63
CA VAL A 4 -20.99 0.65 19.81
C VAL A 4 -22.28 1.34 20.24
N SER A 5 -22.46 1.55 21.54
CA SER A 5 -23.47 2.51 22.00
C SER A 5 -22.85 3.90 21.97
N PHE A 6 -23.23 4.72 20.99
CA PHE A 6 -23.01 6.15 21.11
C PHE A 6 -23.93 6.67 22.20
N GLU A 7 -23.36 6.94 23.38
CA GLU A 7 -24.11 7.65 24.41
C GLU A 7 -24.26 9.10 23.95
N GLY A 8 -25.46 9.45 23.47
CA GLY A 8 -25.86 10.81 23.12
C GLY A 8 -25.54 11.30 21.71
N ARG A 9 -25.86 12.58 21.45
CA ARG A 9 -25.81 13.19 20.13
C ARG A 9 -24.39 13.55 19.71
N ILE A 10 -23.99 13.14 18.52
CA ILE A 10 -22.81 13.66 17.82
C ILE A 10 -23.26 14.80 16.90
N THR A 11 -22.59 15.94 16.98
CA THR A 11 -22.84 17.09 16.11
C THR A 11 -21.77 17.14 15.03
N ILE A 12 -22.19 17.17 13.76
CA ILE A 12 -21.30 17.37 12.61
C ILE A 12 -21.58 18.76 12.05
N ARG A 13 -20.53 19.58 11.92
CA ARG A 13 -20.58 20.89 11.27
C ARG A 13 -19.70 20.83 10.03
N ILE A 14 -20.17 21.42 8.93
CA ILE A 14 -19.42 21.52 7.69
C ILE A 14 -19.31 23.01 7.37
N ALA A 15 -18.09 23.54 7.39
CA ALA A 15 -17.82 24.94 7.11
C ALA A 15 -17.73 25.17 5.59
N GLY A 16 -18.39 26.20 5.06
CA GLY A 16 -18.35 26.55 3.64
C GLY A 16 -17.05 27.26 3.20
N SER A 17 -16.22 27.71 4.15
CA SER A 17 -14.96 28.39 3.88
C SER A 17 -13.91 28.12 4.97
N LEU A 18 -12.63 28.39 4.68
CA LEU A 18 -11.56 28.33 5.68
C LEU A 18 -11.82 29.27 6.87
N THR A 19 -12.26 30.50 6.61
CA THR A 19 -12.60 31.47 7.66
C THR A 19 -13.71 30.95 8.58
N GLU A 20 -14.73 30.30 8.00
CA GLU A 20 -15.81 29.69 8.78
C GLU A 20 -15.30 28.46 9.56
N TYR A 21 -14.42 27.66 8.97
CA TYR A 21 -13.81 26.50 9.62
C TYR A 21 -13.02 26.93 10.86
N GLU A 22 -12.21 27.98 10.78
CA GLU A 22 -11.46 28.53 11.91
C GLU A 22 -12.39 29.13 12.99
N ARG A 23 -13.46 29.83 12.60
CA ARG A 23 -14.42 30.41 13.55
C ARG A 23 -15.31 29.39 14.25
N MET A 24 -15.55 28.24 13.63
CA MET A 24 -16.39 27.19 14.23
C MET A 24 -15.69 26.42 15.35
N GLN A 25 -14.37 26.59 15.50
CA GLN A 25 -13.59 25.90 16.52
C GLN A 25 -14.03 26.32 17.93
N PRO A 26 -14.07 25.39 18.90
CA PRO A 26 -14.37 25.75 20.29
C PRO A 26 -13.37 26.76 20.86
N GLU A 27 -13.84 27.60 21.78
CA GLU A 27 -12.97 28.57 22.48
C GLU A 27 -11.73 27.88 23.08
N GLY A 28 -10.55 28.50 22.85
CA GLY A 28 -9.26 27.98 23.30
C GLY A 28 -8.71 26.82 22.47
N SER A 29 -9.33 26.48 21.34
CA SER A 29 -8.85 25.45 20.40
C SER A 29 -8.60 26.05 19.02
N SER A 30 -7.61 25.53 18.30
CA SER A 30 -7.35 25.86 16.90
C SER A 30 -7.12 24.58 16.11
N ALA A 31 -7.67 24.52 14.90
CA ALA A 31 -7.39 23.43 13.98
C ALA A 31 -6.05 23.69 13.26
N PRO A 32 -5.22 22.66 13.02
CA PRO A 32 -4.06 22.80 12.15
C PRO A 32 -4.45 23.27 10.75
N THR A 33 -3.63 24.10 10.12
CA THR A 33 -3.91 24.70 8.80
C THR A 33 -4.01 23.66 7.69
N TRP A 34 -3.35 22.53 7.84
CA TRP A 34 -3.39 21.39 6.93
C TRP A 34 -4.62 20.48 7.13
N SER A 35 -5.36 20.64 8.23
CA SER A 35 -6.47 19.74 8.57
C SER A 35 -7.69 19.95 7.66
N GLN A 36 -8.26 18.84 7.19
CA GLN A 36 -9.50 18.83 6.40
C GLN A 36 -10.75 18.58 7.27
N GLY A 37 -10.53 18.18 8.51
CA GLY A 37 -11.52 18.04 9.54
C GLY A 37 -10.82 17.94 10.89
N ILE A 38 -11.62 18.08 11.96
CA ILE A 38 -11.15 17.85 13.31
C ILE A 38 -12.30 17.33 14.18
N ALA A 39 -11.99 16.30 14.96
CA ALA A 39 -12.85 15.77 16.00
C ALA A 39 -12.51 16.41 17.36
N TYR A 40 -13.55 16.75 18.11
CA TYR A 40 -13.49 17.09 19.53
C TYR A 40 -14.25 16.03 20.33
N PRO A 41 -13.61 14.90 20.68
CA PRO A 41 -14.32 13.76 21.24
C PRO A 41 -15.09 14.07 22.53
N LYS A 42 -14.47 14.80 23.48
CA LYS A 42 -15.12 15.24 24.73
C LYS A 42 -16.36 16.10 24.50
N LYS A 43 -16.42 16.84 23.39
CA LYS A 43 -17.56 17.69 23.00
C LYS A 43 -18.54 17.00 22.05
N ARG A 44 -18.26 15.76 21.62
CA ARG A 44 -19.03 15.01 20.60
C ARG A 44 -19.29 15.86 19.34
N LEU A 45 -18.26 16.60 18.92
CA LEU A 45 -18.33 17.57 17.83
C LEU A 45 -17.30 17.19 16.76
N LEU A 46 -17.72 17.18 15.51
CA LEU A 46 -16.85 17.14 14.34
C LEU A 46 -17.04 18.42 13.56
N ILE A 47 -15.94 18.98 13.07
CA ILE A 47 -15.96 20.13 12.17
C ILE A 47 -15.21 19.70 10.92
N LEU A 48 -15.86 19.78 9.76
CA LEU A 48 -15.28 19.46 8.46
C LEU A 48 -15.05 20.75 7.67
N ARG A 49 -13.93 20.82 6.96
CA ARG A 49 -13.61 21.92 6.07
C ARG A 49 -14.21 21.66 4.69
N GLY A 50 -15.36 22.26 4.42
CA GLY A 50 -16.10 22.15 3.16
C GLY A 50 -15.42 22.76 1.94
N SER A 51 -14.53 23.72 2.13
CA SER A 51 -13.91 24.48 1.03
C SER A 51 -13.01 23.65 0.12
N ASP A 52 -12.48 22.54 0.63
CA ASP A 52 -11.47 21.72 -0.06
C ASP A 52 -12.09 20.42 -0.61
N ILE A 53 -13.41 20.29 -0.49
CA ILE A 53 -14.16 19.10 -0.91
C ILE A 53 -14.43 19.17 -2.40
N THR A 54 -13.91 18.18 -3.14
CA THR A 54 -14.12 18.06 -4.60
C THR A 54 -15.19 17.03 -4.97
N SER A 55 -15.53 16.13 -4.04
CA SER A 55 -16.52 15.08 -4.24
C SER A 55 -17.18 14.65 -2.93
N VAL A 56 -18.34 13.99 -3.03
CA VAL A 56 -19.01 13.38 -1.86
C VAL A 56 -18.11 12.33 -1.20
N ASP A 57 -17.30 11.61 -1.98
CA ASP A 57 -16.38 10.60 -1.44
C ASP A 57 -15.30 11.22 -0.54
N ASP A 58 -14.81 12.40 -0.88
CA ASP A 58 -13.83 13.13 -0.06
C ASP A 58 -14.43 13.51 1.30
N ILE A 59 -15.67 14.02 1.32
CA ILE A 59 -16.38 14.30 2.58
C ILE A 59 -16.50 13.03 3.42
N MET A 60 -16.93 11.94 2.78
CA MET A 60 -17.20 10.69 3.47
C MET A 60 -15.93 10.05 4.01
N LYS A 61 -14.77 10.23 3.35
CA LYS A 61 -13.46 9.82 3.86
C LYS A 61 -13.11 10.59 5.13
N THR A 62 -13.07 11.92 5.06
CA THR A 62 -12.77 12.76 6.23
C THR A 62 -13.76 12.51 7.38
N LEU A 63 -15.06 12.34 7.07
CA LEU A 63 -16.05 12.03 8.09
C LEU A 63 -15.79 10.68 8.77
N ARG A 64 -15.44 9.63 8.02
CA ARG A 64 -15.08 8.32 8.60
C ARG A 64 -13.85 8.43 9.51
N HIS A 65 -12.85 9.19 9.07
CA HIS A 65 -11.64 9.46 9.83
C HIS A 65 -11.96 10.15 11.17
N GLU A 66 -12.69 11.26 11.14
CA GLU A 66 -13.02 12.01 12.35
C GLU A 66 -13.98 11.25 13.30
N LEU A 67 -14.91 10.44 12.74
CA LEU A 67 -15.77 9.59 13.55
C LEU A 67 -14.99 8.48 14.27
N ALA A 68 -13.93 7.97 13.66
CA ALA A 68 -13.08 6.97 14.26
C ALA A 68 -12.37 7.50 15.53
N HIS A 69 -11.95 8.77 15.52
CA HIS A 69 -11.40 9.43 16.72
C HIS A 69 -12.41 9.53 17.87
N ILE A 70 -13.67 9.87 17.57
CA ILE A 70 -14.74 9.89 18.58
C ILE A 70 -15.03 8.49 19.10
N PHE A 71 -15.06 7.51 18.20
CA PHE A 71 -15.26 6.12 18.57
C PHE A 71 -14.19 5.64 19.57
N LEU A 72 -12.92 5.85 19.24
CA LEU A 72 -11.80 5.44 20.10
C LEU A 72 -11.85 6.12 21.47
N HIS A 73 -12.20 7.40 21.52
CA HIS A 73 -12.35 8.13 22.78
C HIS A 73 -13.44 7.54 23.69
N ASN A 74 -14.54 7.04 23.13
CA ASN A 74 -15.61 6.43 23.91
C ASN A 74 -15.21 5.07 24.51
N TYR A 75 -14.21 4.40 23.93
CA TYR A 75 -13.75 3.08 24.38
C TYR A 75 -12.65 3.15 25.43
N SER A 76 -11.96 4.28 25.55
CA SER A 76 -10.85 4.44 26.48
C SER A 76 -11.04 5.69 27.34
N SER A 77 -11.12 5.49 28.65
CA SER A 77 -10.97 6.59 29.63
C SER A 77 -9.51 7.05 29.77
N LYS A 78 -8.57 6.26 29.24
CA LYS A 78 -7.13 6.53 29.24
C LYS A 78 -6.66 7.07 27.90
N GLU A 79 -5.50 7.72 27.90
CA GLU A 79 -4.88 8.21 26.67
C GLU A 79 -4.51 7.06 25.75
N ILE A 80 -5.00 7.12 24.52
CA ILE A 80 -4.63 6.22 23.43
C ILE A 80 -3.48 6.91 22.69
N PRO A 81 -2.35 6.24 22.43
CA PRO A 81 -1.24 6.80 21.68
C PRO A 81 -1.68 7.33 20.31
N ARG A 82 -1.16 8.49 19.91
CA ARG A 82 -1.64 9.18 18.70
C ARG A 82 -1.39 8.35 17.43
N TRP A 83 -0.25 7.67 17.32
CA TRP A 83 -0.01 6.72 16.22
C TRP A 83 -1.11 5.65 16.09
N PHE A 84 -1.72 5.22 17.19
CA PHE A 84 -2.77 4.21 17.15
C PHE A 84 -4.08 4.82 16.69
N SER A 85 -4.46 5.98 17.23
CA SER A 85 -5.71 6.64 16.83
C SER A 85 -5.68 7.02 15.35
N GLU A 86 -4.60 7.62 14.89
CA GLU A 86 -4.41 7.98 13.48
C GLU A 86 -4.31 6.73 12.61
N GLY A 87 -3.59 5.70 13.06
CA GLY A 87 -3.47 4.45 12.32
C GLY A 87 -4.80 3.73 12.13
N PHE A 88 -5.62 3.65 13.19
CA PHE A 88 -6.98 3.12 13.15
C PHE A 88 -7.87 3.93 12.20
N SER A 89 -7.90 5.26 12.37
CA SER A 89 -8.72 6.15 11.53
C SER A 89 -8.36 6.03 10.05
N MET A 90 -7.08 6.06 9.71
CA MET A 90 -6.58 5.91 8.33
C MET A 90 -6.84 4.51 7.76
N TYR A 91 -6.71 3.46 8.58
CA TYR A 91 -6.94 2.07 8.13
C TYR A 91 -8.41 1.84 7.73
N PHE A 92 -9.36 2.44 8.45
CA PHE A 92 -10.79 2.32 8.14
C PHE A 92 -11.29 3.39 7.15
N GLU A 93 -10.51 4.45 6.90
CA GLU A 93 -10.78 5.46 5.87
C GLU A 93 -10.46 4.95 4.45
N GLU A 94 -9.26 4.38 4.25
CA GLU A 94 -8.72 4.05 2.93
C GLU A 94 -9.24 2.70 2.39
N ARG A 95 -9.80 2.73 1.17
CA ARG A 95 -10.10 1.53 0.37
C ARG A 95 -9.09 1.27 -0.77
N GLY A 96 -7.97 2.00 -0.83
CA GLY A 96 -7.08 2.07 -2.01
C GLY A 96 -5.78 1.25 -1.89
N GLY A 97 -5.61 0.22 -2.74
CA GLY A 97 -4.47 -0.70 -2.66
C GLY A 97 -3.18 -0.31 -3.41
N LEU A 98 -3.28 0.39 -4.55
CA LEU A 98 -2.12 0.57 -5.46
C LEU A 98 -1.21 1.76 -5.10
N THR A 99 -1.78 2.94 -4.82
CA THR A 99 -1.03 4.15 -4.43
C THR A 99 -0.34 3.98 -3.08
N ARG A 100 -1.03 3.32 -2.14
CA ARG A 100 -0.51 2.92 -0.84
C ARG A 100 0.72 2.02 -1.02
N GLY A 101 0.59 0.94 -1.79
CA GLY A 101 1.71 0.01 -2.07
C GLY A 101 2.99 0.68 -2.58
N PHE A 102 2.87 1.73 -3.40
CA PHE A 102 4.01 2.49 -3.93
C PHE A 102 4.65 3.41 -2.87
N LYS A 103 3.86 4.09 -2.03
CA LYS A 103 4.41 4.92 -0.94
C LYS A 103 5.15 4.06 0.10
N LEU A 104 4.61 2.89 0.43
CA LEU A 104 5.24 1.91 1.32
C LEU A 104 6.56 1.38 0.80
N MET A 105 6.58 1.06 -0.49
CA MET A 105 7.79 0.67 -1.18
C MET A 105 8.87 1.73 -1.00
N ARG A 106 8.55 3.01 -1.25
CA ARG A 106 9.51 4.11 -1.13
C ARG A 106 10.08 4.23 0.30
N GLN A 107 9.22 4.21 1.33
CA GLN A 107 9.66 4.29 2.73
C GLN A 107 10.56 3.10 3.14
N ALA A 108 10.27 1.91 2.63
CA ALA A 108 11.09 0.71 2.87
C ALA A 108 12.52 0.83 2.35
N PHE A 109 12.74 1.58 1.27
CA PHE A 109 14.07 1.79 0.70
C PHE A 109 14.81 2.99 1.28
N SER A 110 14.10 4.02 1.72
CA SER A 110 14.74 5.22 2.31
C SER A 110 15.10 5.05 3.78
N ASN A 111 14.67 3.96 4.44
CA ASN A 111 14.77 3.78 5.90
C ASN A 111 14.26 5.01 6.68
N SER A 112 13.32 5.75 6.09
CA SER A 112 12.83 7.03 6.60
C SER A 112 11.53 6.84 7.38
N TYR A 113 11.41 5.72 8.09
CA TYR A 113 10.27 5.53 8.99
C TYR A 113 10.39 6.52 10.12
N ILE A 114 9.28 7.15 10.47
CA ILE A 114 9.19 7.93 11.69
C ILE A 114 9.08 6.93 12.83
N ASP A 115 10.00 7.01 13.81
CA ASP A 115 9.94 6.17 15.01
C ASP A 115 8.59 6.36 15.71
N LEU A 116 7.92 5.27 16.09
CA LEU A 116 6.59 5.36 16.70
C LEU A 116 6.57 6.14 18.01
N ASP A 117 7.68 6.11 18.76
CA ASP A 117 7.86 6.90 19.98
C ASP A 117 7.73 8.42 19.69
N LYS A 118 8.12 8.88 18.50
CA LYS A 118 7.94 10.28 18.08
C LYS A 118 6.50 10.61 17.70
N LEU A 119 5.68 9.60 17.41
CA LEU A 119 4.27 9.71 17.05
C LEU A 119 3.35 9.36 18.23
N GLU A 120 3.90 9.21 19.43
CA GLU A 120 3.13 8.92 20.62
C GLU A 120 2.34 10.13 21.09
N ASP A 121 3.04 11.26 21.29
CA ASP A 121 2.49 12.48 21.87
C ASP A 121 2.21 13.57 20.84
N ASP A 122 2.98 13.62 19.74
CA ASP A 122 2.84 14.67 18.74
C ASP A 122 3.05 14.19 17.29
N PHE A 123 2.53 14.95 16.33
CA PHE A 123 2.74 14.75 14.91
C PHE A 123 3.44 15.99 14.36
N PRO A 124 4.18 15.84 13.24
CA PRO A 124 4.86 16.96 12.59
C PRO A 124 3.90 18.11 12.24
N GLU A 125 4.42 19.33 12.14
CA GLU A 125 3.65 20.49 11.65
C GLU A 125 3.65 20.58 10.11
N ASP A 126 4.70 20.08 9.47
CA ASP A 126 4.85 20.11 8.01
C ASP A 126 3.87 19.13 7.33
N PRO A 127 3.10 19.56 6.31
CA PRO A 127 2.10 18.72 5.65
C PRO A 127 2.64 17.43 5.01
N ILE A 128 3.89 17.41 4.55
CA ILE A 128 4.52 16.22 3.97
C ILE A 128 4.85 15.23 5.08
N ASP A 129 5.39 15.73 6.19
CA ASP A 129 5.76 14.90 7.33
C ASP A 129 4.52 14.34 8.05
N VAL A 130 3.42 15.10 8.12
CA VAL A 130 2.11 14.61 8.58
C VAL A 130 1.62 13.43 7.74
N GLN A 131 1.69 13.55 6.41
CA GLN A 131 1.30 12.45 5.52
C GLN A 131 2.16 11.20 5.71
N ASN A 132 3.47 11.38 5.97
CA ASN A 132 4.36 10.26 6.28
C ASN A 132 4.01 9.61 7.62
N ALA A 133 3.64 10.42 8.63
CA ALA A 133 3.20 9.95 9.93
C ALA A 133 1.88 9.17 9.85
N TYR A 134 0.91 9.66 9.08
CA TYR A 134 -0.35 8.94 8.80
C TYR A 134 -0.12 7.61 8.10
N LEU A 135 0.73 7.60 7.07
CA LEU A 135 1.07 6.37 6.38
C LEU A 135 1.73 5.35 7.32
N THR A 136 2.73 5.80 8.09
CA THR A 136 3.46 4.94 9.04
C THR A 136 2.51 4.36 10.10
N SER A 137 1.64 5.21 10.66
CA SER A 137 0.64 4.84 11.67
C SER A 137 -0.35 3.81 11.12
N SER A 138 -0.88 4.03 9.92
CA SER A 138 -1.86 3.12 9.30
C SER A 138 -1.26 1.75 8.98
N GLU A 139 -0.01 1.70 8.54
CA GLU A 139 0.69 0.45 8.26
C GLU A 139 1.07 -0.32 9.51
N PHE A 140 1.55 0.40 10.51
CA PHE A 140 1.85 -0.21 11.79
C PHE A 140 0.58 -0.79 12.42
N PHE A 141 -0.54 -0.07 12.33
CA PHE A 141 -1.85 -0.59 12.73
C PHE A 141 -2.24 -1.85 11.94
N ALA A 142 -2.09 -1.85 10.62
CA ALA A 142 -2.37 -3.02 9.79
C ALA A 142 -1.49 -4.23 10.17
N TYR A 143 -0.20 -3.98 10.43
CA TYR A 143 0.73 -4.99 10.92
C TYR A 143 0.31 -5.52 12.29
N LEU A 144 -0.01 -4.62 13.23
CA LEU A 144 -0.49 -4.98 14.56
C LEU A 144 -1.73 -5.87 14.45
N LEU A 145 -2.73 -5.47 13.66
CA LEU A 145 -3.94 -6.25 13.41
C LEU A 145 -3.62 -7.62 12.79
N SER A 146 -2.60 -7.71 11.93
CA SER A 146 -2.15 -9.01 11.39
C SER A 146 -1.57 -9.93 12.46
N VAL A 147 -0.99 -9.38 13.53
CA VAL A 147 -0.40 -10.10 14.67
C VAL A 147 -1.46 -10.51 15.67
N ILE A 148 -2.29 -9.56 16.15
CA ILE A 148 -3.26 -9.81 17.22
C ILE A 148 -4.63 -10.26 16.72
N LYS A 149 -4.91 -10.11 15.42
CA LYS A 149 -6.22 -10.35 14.79
C LYS A 149 -7.32 -9.43 15.34
N GLU A 150 -8.50 -9.48 14.71
CA GLU A 150 -9.64 -8.66 15.15
C GLU A 150 -10.07 -9.02 16.58
N GLU A 151 -10.00 -10.30 16.94
CA GLU A 151 -10.35 -10.78 18.28
C GLU A 151 -9.39 -10.24 19.33
N GLY A 152 -8.09 -10.13 19.00
CA GLY A 152 -7.11 -9.53 19.90
C GLY A 152 -7.32 -8.04 20.07
N LEU A 153 -7.70 -7.33 19.00
CA LEU A 153 -8.05 -5.91 19.08
C LEU A 153 -9.22 -5.67 20.04
N TYR A 154 -10.24 -6.53 20.02
CA TYR A 154 -11.34 -6.46 20.97
C TYR A 154 -10.88 -6.63 22.42
N LYS A 155 -10.00 -7.61 22.68
CA LYS A 155 -9.42 -7.82 24.01
C LYS A 155 -8.60 -6.62 24.49
N VAL A 156 -7.86 -5.96 23.58
CA VAL A 156 -7.14 -4.71 23.92
C VAL A 156 -8.13 -3.66 24.42
N PHE A 157 -9.22 -3.42 23.70
CA PHE A 157 -10.24 -2.45 24.13
C PHE A 157 -10.95 -2.85 25.42
N GLU A 158 -11.21 -4.14 25.65
CA GLU A 158 -11.75 -4.64 26.93
C GLU A 158 -10.80 -4.32 28.09
N TYR A 159 -9.51 -4.66 27.97
CA TYR A 159 -8.53 -4.37 29.01
C TYR A 159 -8.37 -2.87 29.27
N VAL A 160 -8.37 -2.05 28.22
CA VAL A 160 -8.27 -0.60 28.36
C VAL A 160 -9.51 -0.04 29.08
N LYS A 161 -10.70 -0.56 28.77
CA LYS A 161 -11.95 -0.21 29.45
C LYS A 161 -11.94 -0.62 30.94
N GLU A 162 -11.29 -1.73 31.28
CA GLU A 162 -11.03 -2.16 32.66
C GLU A 162 -9.97 -1.30 33.38
N GLY A 163 -9.39 -0.31 32.69
CA GLY A 163 -8.42 0.63 33.26
C GLY A 163 -6.98 0.18 33.09
N LEU A 164 -6.68 -0.77 32.21
CA LEU A 164 -5.30 -1.11 31.87
C LEU A 164 -4.66 -0.03 31.00
N ASP A 165 -3.35 0.20 31.17
CA ASP A 165 -2.60 1.04 30.23
C ASP A 165 -2.66 0.47 28.80
N PHE A 166 -2.75 1.34 27.80
CA PHE A 166 -2.96 0.94 26.40
C PHE A 166 -1.82 0.09 25.85
N LYS A 167 -0.56 0.50 26.08
CA LYS A 167 0.61 -0.26 25.62
C LYS A 167 0.69 -1.61 26.34
N PHE A 168 0.35 -1.62 27.63
CA PHE A 168 0.31 -2.86 28.40
C PHE A 168 -0.84 -3.79 27.98
N ALA A 169 -1.99 -3.27 27.56
CA ALA A 169 -3.08 -4.05 26.98
C ALA A 169 -2.66 -4.74 25.68
N ILE A 170 -1.94 -4.03 24.80
CA ILE A 170 -1.33 -4.63 23.59
C ILE A 170 -0.33 -5.73 23.99
N TYR A 171 0.52 -5.47 24.98
CA TYR A 171 1.46 -6.48 25.47
C TYR A 171 0.75 -7.74 25.98
N ARG A 172 -0.34 -7.58 26.76
CA ARG A 172 -1.13 -8.69 27.30
C ARG A 172 -1.76 -9.57 26.22
N VAL A 173 -2.15 -8.99 25.08
CA VAL A 173 -2.75 -9.72 23.96
C VAL A 173 -1.69 -10.32 23.03
N SER A 174 -0.65 -9.56 22.70
CA SER A 174 0.35 -9.94 21.69
C SER A 174 1.55 -10.71 22.26
N GLY A 175 1.79 -10.62 23.58
CA GLY A 175 3.01 -11.08 24.23
C GLY A 175 4.26 -10.26 23.90
N LYS A 176 4.12 -9.10 23.24
CA LYS A 176 5.21 -8.28 22.72
C LYS A 176 5.06 -6.83 23.13
N SER A 177 6.16 -6.20 23.49
CA SER A 177 6.21 -4.74 23.69
C SER A 177 6.00 -4.00 22.36
N ILE A 178 5.64 -2.72 22.43
CA ILE A 178 5.51 -1.87 21.24
C ILE A 178 6.81 -1.84 20.44
N THR A 179 7.97 -1.70 21.10
CA THR A 179 9.29 -1.71 20.45
C THR A 179 9.58 -3.04 19.73
N GLU A 180 9.15 -4.18 20.28
CA GLU A 180 9.29 -5.48 19.61
C GLU A 180 8.37 -5.61 18.39
N LEU A 181 7.15 -5.08 18.50
CA LEU A 181 6.19 -5.02 17.39
C LEU A 181 6.72 -4.11 16.28
N GLU A 182 7.28 -2.96 16.60
CA GLU A 182 7.90 -2.03 15.65
C GLU A 182 9.07 -2.68 14.90
N LYS A 183 9.98 -3.34 15.62
CA LYS A 183 11.06 -4.13 14.99
C LYS A 183 10.51 -5.22 14.07
N GLY A 184 9.45 -5.91 14.50
CA GLY A 184 8.74 -6.91 13.71
C GLY A 184 8.12 -6.33 12.43
N PHE A 185 7.51 -5.15 12.55
CA PHE A 185 6.94 -4.39 11.45
C PHE A 185 8.01 -4.06 10.40
N HIS A 186 9.11 -3.40 10.79
CA HIS A 186 10.18 -3.06 9.85
C HIS A 186 10.74 -4.30 9.14
N LYS A 187 10.92 -5.41 9.86
CA LYS A 187 11.35 -6.68 9.25
C LYS A 187 10.33 -7.20 8.23
N SER A 188 9.04 -7.11 8.54
CA SER A 188 7.96 -7.56 7.65
C SER A 188 7.92 -6.75 6.36
N VAL A 189 8.08 -5.43 6.45
CA VAL A 189 8.07 -4.55 5.29
C VAL A 189 9.30 -4.80 4.42
N ARG A 190 10.48 -4.93 5.04
CA ARG A 190 11.72 -5.26 4.31
C ARG A 190 11.60 -6.58 3.56
N PHE A 191 10.97 -7.60 4.16
CA PHE A 191 10.76 -8.89 3.50
C PHE A 191 9.78 -8.78 2.33
N LYS A 192 8.66 -8.08 2.50
CA LYS A 192 7.64 -7.87 1.45
C LYS A 192 8.22 -7.21 0.19
N TYR A 193 9.20 -6.33 0.35
CA TYR A 193 9.82 -5.58 -0.75
C TYR A 193 11.24 -6.06 -1.11
N ALA A 194 11.72 -7.18 -0.55
CA ALA A 194 13.07 -7.69 -0.77
C ALA A 194 13.38 -8.10 -2.23
N TRP A 195 12.33 -8.40 -3.03
CA TRP A 195 12.47 -8.80 -4.43
C TRP A 195 12.66 -7.60 -5.37
N LEU A 196 12.33 -6.38 -4.93
CA LEU A 196 12.37 -5.20 -5.79
C LEU A 196 13.79 -4.82 -6.24
N PRO A 197 14.81 -4.77 -5.37
CA PRO A 197 16.18 -4.49 -5.82
C PRO A 197 16.67 -5.53 -6.82
N VAL A 198 16.19 -6.77 -6.71
CA VAL A 198 16.52 -7.83 -7.65
C VAL A 198 16.00 -7.47 -9.03
N ILE A 199 14.72 -7.09 -9.17
CA ILE A 199 14.12 -6.79 -10.49
C ILE A 199 14.51 -5.43 -11.06
N THR A 200 14.80 -4.43 -10.21
CA THR A 200 15.23 -3.09 -10.62
C THR A 200 16.74 -2.96 -10.75
N SER A 201 17.50 -4.03 -10.48
CA SER A 201 18.95 -4.02 -10.65
C SER A 201 19.33 -3.80 -12.13
N SER A 202 20.47 -3.14 -12.35
CA SER A 202 21.03 -3.06 -13.70
C SER A 202 21.31 -4.44 -14.28
N SER A 203 21.67 -5.42 -13.44
CA SER A 203 21.93 -6.79 -13.84
C SER A 203 20.70 -7.50 -14.40
N THR A 204 19.50 -7.30 -13.83
CA THR A 204 18.26 -7.87 -14.39
C THR A 204 17.89 -7.28 -15.73
N LEU A 205 18.15 -5.98 -15.94
CA LEU A 205 17.99 -5.37 -17.26
C LEU A 205 18.91 -6.04 -18.29
N TRP A 206 20.18 -6.23 -17.94
CA TRP A 206 21.14 -6.94 -18.81
C TRP A 206 20.71 -8.38 -19.07
N ILE A 207 20.26 -9.13 -18.05
CA ILE A 207 19.77 -10.51 -18.21
C ILE A 207 18.56 -10.55 -19.16
N LEU A 208 17.60 -9.65 -19.01
CA LEU A 208 16.44 -9.55 -19.91
C LEU A 208 16.88 -9.23 -21.33
N LEU A 209 17.79 -8.26 -21.51
CA LEU A 209 18.30 -7.88 -22.82
C LEU A 209 19.06 -9.04 -23.49
N THR A 210 19.93 -9.72 -22.75
CA THR A 210 20.68 -10.88 -23.24
C THR A 210 19.75 -12.03 -23.58
N THR A 211 18.75 -12.30 -22.75
CA THR A 211 17.75 -13.36 -23.02
C THR A 211 16.95 -13.04 -24.28
N LEU A 212 16.54 -11.79 -24.47
CA LEU A 212 15.89 -11.31 -25.69
C LEU A 212 16.79 -11.48 -26.91
N PHE A 213 18.08 -11.12 -26.80
CA PHE A 213 19.06 -11.32 -27.86
C PHE A 213 19.24 -12.79 -28.23
N ILE A 214 19.36 -13.67 -27.24
CA ILE A 214 19.48 -15.13 -27.45
C ILE A 214 18.20 -15.65 -28.12
N TYR A 215 17.03 -15.24 -27.66
CA TYR A 215 15.75 -15.61 -28.25
C TYR A 215 15.68 -15.20 -29.73
N VAL A 216 15.96 -13.93 -30.04
CA VAL A 216 16.00 -13.42 -31.41
C VAL A 216 17.04 -14.16 -32.25
N PHE A 217 18.21 -14.45 -31.70
CA PHE A 217 19.26 -15.20 -32.39
C PHE A 217 18.81 -16.64 -32.72
N ILE A 218 18.19 -17.35 -31.77
CA ILE A 218 17.67 -18.70 -31.98
C ILE A 218 16.59 -18.69 -33.06
N VAL A 219 15.64 -17.75 -32.99
CA VAL A 219 14.56 -17.61 -33.99
C VAL A 219 15.16 -17.33 -35.37
N LYS A 220 16.13 -16.41 -35.46
CA LYS A 220 16.81 -16.08 -36.72
C LYS A 220 17.57 -17.30 -37.27
N LYS A 221 18.33 -17.99 -36.43
CA LYS A 221 19.12 -19.18 -36.83
C LYS A 221 18.23 -20.31 -37.33
N ARG A 222 17.10 -20.57 -36.66
CA ARG A 222 16.09 -21.55 -37.12
C ARG A 222 15.54 -21.17 -38.49
N ARG A 223 15.07 -19.93 -38.66
CA ARG A 223 14.55 -19.44 -39.95
C ARG A 223 15.57 -19.51 -41.08
N THR A 224 16.84 -19.19 -40.82
CA THR A 224 17.91 -19.30 -41.83
C THR A 224 18.20 -20.76 -42.19
N SER A 225 18.23 -21.65 -41.20
CA SER A 225 18.44 -23.07 -41.44
C SER A 225 17.29 -23.71 -42.22
N ASP A 226 16.05 -23.30 -41.95
CA ASP A 226 14.87 -23.81 -42.67
C ASP A 226 14.89 -23.35 -44.14
N ARG A 227 15.30 -22.11 -44.42
CA ARG A 227 15.49 -21.62 -45.79
C ARG A 227 16.57 -22.40 -46.56
N LEU A 228 17.70 -22.69 -45.92
CA LEU A 228 18.79 -23.45 -46.56
C LEU A 228 18.37 -24.88 -46.90
N LYS A 229 17.58 -25.53 -46.04
CA LYS A 229 17.04 -26.88 -46.32
C LYS A 229 16.08 -26.87 -47.50
N ILE A 230 15.23 -25.85 -47.60
CA ILE A 230 14.33 -25.68 -48.75
C ILE A 230 15.15 -25.53 -50.03
N MET A 231 16.16 -24.67 -50.04
CA MET A 231 17.05 -24.48 -51.21
C MET A 231 17.80 -25.77 -51.59
N GLN A 232 18.23 -26.59 -50.63
CA GLN A 232 18.90 -27.87 -50.90
C GLN A 232 17.95 -28.90 -51.53
N LEU A 233 16.69 -28.96 -51.07
CA LEU A 233 15.68 -29.84 -51.65
C LEU A 233 15.34 -29.41 -53.09
N GLU A 234 15.23 -28.10 -53.34
CA GLU A 234 15.05 -27.55 -54.69
C GLU A 234 16.22 -27.94 -55.62
N GLU A 235 17.48 -27.82 -55.15
CA GLU A 235 18.67 -28.23 -55.92
C GLU A 235 18.70 -29.75 -56.21
N GLU A 236 18.35 -30.59 -55.23
CA GLU A 236 18.28 -32.05 -55.41
C GLU A 236 17.18 -32.45 -56.39
N GLU A 237 16.01 -31.82 -56.32
CA GLU A 237 14.92 -32.03 -57.28
C GLU A 237 15.33 -31.63 -58.71
N GLU A 238 15.99 -30.48 -58.87
CA GLU A 238 16.52 -30.05 -60.18
C GLU A 238 17.56 -31.04 -60.73
N LEU A 239 18.45 -31.54 -59.89
CA LEU A 239 19.43 -32.56 -60.27
C LEU A 239 18.75 -33.86 -60.71
N MET A 240 17.77 -34.34 -59.95
CA MET A 240 17.01 -35.55 -60.27
C MET A 240 16.23 -35.39 -61.58
N GLN A 241 15.62 -34.22 -61.82
CA GLN A 241 14.96 -33.91 -63.09
C GLN A 241 15.96 -33.89 -64.26
N ARG A 242 17.15 -33.30 -64.09
CA ARG A 242 18.21 -33.33 -65.11
C ARG A 242 18.70 -34.74 -65.40
N PHE A 243 18.89 -35.57 -64.38
CA PHE A 243 19.28 -36.97 -64.55
C PHE A 243 18.22 -37.77 -65.31
N LYS A 244 16.94 -37.60 -64.94
CA LYS A 244 15.82 -38.24 -65.61
C LYS A 244 15.74 -37.84 -67.09
N LYS A 245 15.81 -36.55 -67.39
CA LYS A 245 15.84 -36.03 -68.77
C LYS A 245 17.01 -36.60 -69.58
N LYS A 246 18.21 -36.65 -69.01
CA LYS A 246 19.40 -37.23 -69.66
C LYS A 246 19.31 -38.75 -69.88
N SER A 247 18.53 -39.46 -69.06
CA SER A 247 18.27 -40.89 -69.24
C SER A 247 17.19 -41.16 -70.30
N GLU A 248 16.17 -40.32 -70.37
CA GLU A 248 15.14 -40.36 -71.41
C GLU A 248 15.74 -40.04 -72.79
N ASP A 249 16.58 -39.00 -72.89
CA ASP A 249 17.33 -38.68 -74.11
C ASP A 249 18.23 -39.85 -74.54
N ARG A 250 18.89 -40.55 -73.59
CA ARG A 250 19.73 -41.74 -73.91
C ARG A 250 18.93 -42.97 -74.33
N GLY A 251 17.72 -43.14 -73.81
CA GLY A 251 16.81 -44.21 -74.23
C GLY A 251 16.26 -44.01 -75.64
N GLN A 252 16.17 -42.76 -76.11
CA GLN A 252 15.71 -42.43 -77.45
C GLN A 252 16.72 -42.74 -78.58
N TYR A 253 18.00 -42.93 -78.28
CA TYR A 253 19.03 -43.33 -79.25
C TYR A 253 19.27 -44.85 -79.35
N LEU A 254 18.53 -45.65 -78.58
CA LEU A 254 18.65 -47.12 -78.52
C LEU A 254 17.46 -47.86 -79.14
N ASN A 255 16.57 -47.16 -79.84
CA ASN A 255 15.49 -47.72 -80.66
C ASN A 255 15.69 -47.40 -82.14
#